data_AF-A0A2M9IU34-F1
#
_entry.id   AF-A0A2M9IU34-F1
#
_cell.length_a   1.000
_cell.length_b   1.000
_cell.length_c   1.000
_cell.angle_alpha   90.00
_cell.angle_beta   90.00
_cell.angle_gamma   90.00
#
_symmetry.space_group_name_H-M   'P 1'
#
loop_
_entity.id
_entity.type
_entity.pdbx_description
1 polymer ?
#
loop_
_entity_poly.entity_id
_entity_poly.type
_entity_poly.pdbx_seq_one_letter_code
_entity_poly.pdbx_strand_id
1 'polypeptide(L)' 'MEAKPWRDRVQQEEELVEQLQLQVSQAAKRRAEALLEGVAELGSVAEVARALGRSWNAVDKAIKKNGPSKPSTTK' A
#
# COMPACT_ATOMS: atom_id res chain seq x y z
N MET A 1 -36.71 -15.67 -12.10
CA MET A 1 -35.41 -15.73 -11.40
C MET A 1 -35.66 -15.25 -9.98
N GLU A 2 -35.55 -16.13 -8.99
CA GLU A 2 -35.56 -15.67 -7.61
C GLU A 2 -34.27 -14.92 -7.33
N ALA A 3 -34.39 -13.71 -6.76
CA ALA A 3 -33.23 -12.96 -6.34
C ALA A 3 -32.53 -13.72 -5.21
N LYS A 4 -31.21 -13.85 -5.29
CA LYS A 4 -30.40 -14.40 -4.19
C LYS A 4 -30.82 -13.73 -2.86
N PRO A 5 -31.02 -14.50 -1.78
CA PRO A 5 -31.22 -13.95 -0.45
C PRO A 5 -30.20 -12.86 -0.14
N TRP A 6 -30.63 -11.80 0.54
CA TRP A 6 -29.74 -10.67 0.83
C TRP A 6 -28.50 -11.09 1.64
N ARG A 7 -28.61 -12.14 2.46
CA ARG A 7 -27.51 -12.72 3.23
C ARG A 7 -26.40 -13.25 2.33
N ASP A 8 -26.76 -14.02 1.30
CA ASP A 8 -25.81 -14.58 0.34
C ASP A 8 -25.11 -13.49 -0.47
N ARG A 9 -25.83 -12.39 -0.75
CA ARG A 9 -25.24 -11.22 -1.40
C ARG A 9 -24.24 -10.52 -0.50
N VAL A 10 -24.56 -10.32 0.78
CA VAL A 10 -23.62 -9.74 1.76
C VAL A 10 -22.36 -10.60 1.88
N GLN A 11 -22.51 -11.92 2.01
CA GLN A 11 -21.38 -12.83 2.13
C GLN A 11 -20.45 -12.77 0.90
N GLN A 12 -21.00 -12.66 -0.31
CA GLN A 12 -20.23 -12.50 -1.54
C GLN A 12 -19.44 -11.18 -1.57
N GLU A 13 -20.04 -10.08 -1.12
CA GLU A 13 -19.36 -8.79 -1.06
C GLU A 13 -18.27 -8.77 0.02
N GLU A 14 -18.48 -9.43 1.16
CA GLU A 14 -17.46 -9.58 2.20
C GLU A 14 -16.23 -10.33 1.67
N GLU A 15 -16.45 -11.46 0.99
CA GLU A 15 -15.37 -12.24 0.37
C GLU A 15 -14.62 -11.42 -0.71
N LEU A 16 -15.33 -10.62 -1.50
CA LEU A 16 -14.71 -9.72 -2.46
C LEU A 16 -13.88 -8.62 -1.78
N VAL A 17 -14.40 -8.02 -0.71
CA VAL A 17 -13.68 -6.99 0.06
C VAL A 17 -12.39 -7.56 0.64
N GLU A 18 -12.41 -8.78 1.19
CA GLU A 18 -11.20 -9.43 1.69
C GLU A 18 -10.14 -9.63 0.59
N GLN A 19 -10.55 -10.08 -0.59
CA GLN A 19 -9.64 -10.24 -1.74
C GLN A 19 -9.06 -8.90 -2.19
N LEU A 20 -9.89 -7.86 -2.28
CA LEU A 20 -9.45 -6.51 -2.66
C LEU A 20 -8.50 -5.93 -1.61
N GLN A 21 -8.75 -6.14 -0.33
CA GLN A 21 -7.85 -5.71 0.74
C GLN A 21 -6.46 -6.37 0.61
N LEU A 22 -6.42 -7.66 0.28
CA LEU A 22 -5.15 -8.35 0.03
C LEU A 22 -4.40 -7.74 -1.16
N GLN A 23 -5.09 -7.49 -2.27
CA GLN A 23 -4.49 -6.86 -3.46
C GLN A 23 -4.00 -5.45 -3.17
N VAL A 24 -4.78 -4.64 -2.44
CA VAL A 24 -4.40 -3.28 -2.01
C VAL A 24 -3.16 -3.32 -1.12
N SER A 25 -3.08 -4.27 -0.18
CA SER A 25 -1.91 -4.46 0.68
C SER A 25 -0.66 -4.80 -0.12
N GLN A 26 -0.76 -5.74 -1.06
CA GLN A 26 0.35 -6.11 -1.94
C GLN A 26 0.78 -4.96 -2.86
N ALA A 27 -0.17 -4.22 -3.43
CA ALA A 27 0.12 -3.04 -4.25
C ALA A 27 0.80 -1.93 -3.43
N ALA A 28 0.37 -1.74 -2.18
CA ALA A 28 0.99 -0.78 -1.28
C ALA A 28 2.46 -1.11 -0.97
N LYS A 29 2.80 -2.40 -0.83
CA LYS A 29 4.19 -2.87 -0.66
C LYS A 29 5.04 -2.58 -1.88
N ARG A 30 4.60 -3.01 -3.07
CA ARG A 30 5.30 -2.72 -4.33
C ARG A 30 5.49 -1.23 -4.58
N ARG A 31 4.48 -0.42 -4.22
CA ARG A 31 4.60 1.04 -4.29
C ARG A 31 5.67 1.57 -3.33
N ALA A 32 5.75 1.05 -2.11
CA ALA A 32 6.76 1.48 -1.15
C ALA A 32 8.18 1.12 -1.61
N GLU A 33 8.38 -0.02 -2.25
CA GLU A 33 9.64 -0.42 -2.89
C GLU A 33 10.03 0.57 -4.00
N ALA A 34 9.11 0.87 -4.93
CA ALA A 34 9.36 1.86 -5.98
C ALA A 34 9.65 3.27 -5.43
N LEU A 35 9.02 3.66 -4.32
CA LEU A 35 9.33 4.92 -3.65
C LEU A 35 10.74 4.91 -3.05
N LEU A 36 11.22 3.78 -2.53
CA LEU A 36 12.59 3.63 -2.03
C LEU A 36 13.62 3.68 -3.17
N GLU A 37 13.32 3.07 -4.32
CA GLU A 37 14.12 3.22 -5.53
C GLU A 37 14.23 4.69 -5.94
N GLY A 38 13.11 5.42 -5.98
CA GLY A 38 13.11 6.85 -6.23
C GLY A 38 13.91 7.65 -5.19
N VAL A 39 13.91 7.24 -3.92
CA VAL A 39 14.75 7.88 -2.88
C VAL A 39 16.23 7.62 -3.14
N ALA A 40 16.59 6.42 -3.59
CA ALA A 40 17.96 6.08 -3.95
C ALA A 40 18.44 6.88 -5.18
N GLU A 41 17.56 7.10 -6.16
CA GLU A 41 17.85 7.87 -7.37
C GLU A 41 17.94 9.39 -7.11
N LEU A 42 16.95 9.95 -6.42
CA LEU A 42 16.82 11.41 -6.23
C LEU A 42 17.46 11.92 -4.92
N GLY A 43 17.95 11.01 -4.08
CA GLY A 43 18.69 11.29 -2.86
C GLY A 43 17.85 11.58 -1.61
N SER A 44 16.55 11.85 -1.72
CA SER A 44 15.70 12.02 -0.52
C SER A 44 14.21 11.78 -0.78
N VAL A 45 13.48 11.50 0.31
CA VAL A 45 12.01 11.42 0.33
C VAL A 45 11.37 12.75 -0.12
N ALA A 46 12.03 13.89 0.13
CA ALA A 46 11.54 15.19 -0.28
C ALA A 46 11.59 15.41 -1.79
N GLU A 47 12.68 14.97 -2.44
CA GLU A 47 12.77 15.05 -3.90
C GLU A 47 11.78 14.12 -4.58
N VAL A 48 11.59 12.90 -4.06
CA VAL A 48 10.54 11.99 -4.54
C VAL A 48 9.14 12.60 -4.37
N ALA A 49 8.86 13.21 -3.22
CA ALA A 49 7.58 13.87 -2.98
C ALA A 49 7.34 15.02 -3.96
N ARG A 50 8.36 15.85 -4.23
CA ARG A 50 8.29 16.93 -5.22
C ARG A 50 8.07 16.39 -6.64
N ALA A 51 8.83 15.37 -7.05
CA ALA A 51 8.72 14.75 -8.37
C ALA A 51 7.31 14.16 -8.60
N LEU A 52 6.67 13.63 -7.56
CA LEU A 52 5.32 13.06 -7.64
C LEU A 52 4.19 14.06 -7.39
N GLY A 53 4.50 15.32 -7.05
CA GLY A 53 3.50 16.32 -6.65
C GLY A 53 2.73 15.91 -5.38
N ARG A 54 3.38 15.22 -4.44
CA ARG A 54 2.81 14.73 -3.19
C ARG A 54 3.45 15.41 -1.99
N SER A 55 2.78 15.34 -0.84
CA SER A 55 3.38 15.79 0.42
C SER A 55 4.46 14.81 0.88
N TRP A 56 5.52 15.34 1.49
CA TRP A 56 6.59 14.55 2.09
C TRP A 56 6.04 13.47 3.05
N ASN A 57 5.12 13.86 3.93
CA ASN A 57 4.49 12.96 4.89
C ASN A 57 3.75 11.79 4.24
N ALA A 58 3.15 11.99 3.06
CA ALA A 58 2.45 10.90 2.37
C ALA A 58 3.45 9.86 1.85
N VAL A 59 4.58 10.29 1.31
CA VAL A 59 5.65 9.39 0.83
C VAL A 59 6.32 8.69 2.00
N ASP A 60 6.73 9.43 3.03
CA ASP A 60 7.36 8.89 4.23
C ASP A 60 6.49 7.83 4.92
N LYS A 61 5.19 8.11 5.13
CA LYS A 61 4.27 7.14 5.72
C LYS A 61 4.06 5.91 4.84
N ALA A 62 3.99 6.08 3.51
CA ALA A 62 3.82 4.95 2.60
C ALA A 62 5.01 3.99 2.67
N ILE A 63 6.23 4.54 2.69
CA ILE A 63 7.47 3.77 2.86
C ILE A 63 7.54 3.13 4.24
N LYS A 64 7.31 3.87 5.33
CA LYS A 64 7.40 3.32 6.68
C LYS A 64 6.40 2.20 6.95
N LYS A 65 5.17 2.33 6.42
CA LYS A 65 4.10 1.36 6.66
C LYS A 65 4.23 0.10 5.82
N ASN A 66 4.69 0.21 4.58
CA ASN A 66 4.63 -0.90 3.62
C ASN A 66 5.99 -1.25 3.00
N GLY A 67 7.05 -0.52 3.32
CA GLY A 67 8.39 -0.83 2.87
C GLY A 67 8.95 -2.08 3.54
N PRO A 68 10.09 -2.60 3.06
CA PRO A 68 10.76 -3.73 3.68
C PRO A 68 11.02 -3.43 5.15
N SER A 69 10.56 -4.34 6.03
CA SER A 69 10.87 -4.26 7.45
C SER A 69 12.39 -4.36 7.58
N LYS A 70 13.06 -3.29 7.99
CA LYS A 70 14.48 -3.38 8.36
C LYS A 70 14.56 -4.45 9.47
N PRO A 71 15.44 -5.46 9.37
CA PRO A 71 15.65 -6.36 10.49
C PRO A 71 16.10 -5.49 11.66
N SER A 72 15.36 -5.56 12.76
CA SER A 72 15.74 -4.89 14.00
C SER A 72 17.11 -5.46 14.39
N THR A 73 18.17 -4.67 14.24
CA THR A 73 19.49 -5.00 14.76
C THR A 73 19.37 -5.04 16.28
N THR A 74 19.13 -6.23 16.83
CA THR A 74 19.32 -6.51 18.25
C THR A 74 20.80 -6.30 18.54
N LYS A 75 21.08 -5.33 19.42
CA LYS A 75 22.41 -4.96 19.89
C LYS A 75 22.87 -5.90 21.00
#